data_AF-A0A3D2XHH6-F1
#
_entry.id   AF-A0A3D2XHH6-F1
#
_cell.length_a   1.000
_cell.length_b   1.000
_cell.length_c   1.000
_cell.angle_alpha   90.00
_cell.angle_beta   90.00
_cell.angle_gamma   90.00
#
_symmetry.space_group_name_H-M   'P 1'
#
loop_
_entity.id
_entity.type
_entity.pdbx_description
1 polymer ?
#
loop_
_entity_poly.entity_id
_entity_poly.type
_entity_poly.pdbx_seq_one_letter_code
_entity_poly.pdbx_strand_id
1 'polypeptide(L)'
;MLQNSTLKFLKDLKKNNHKTWFDENRKVYEAAKANYASLVTEVIKGLGKKDASIASLTAKECIFRINRDVRFSKNKDPYKTNMGMYLSRGGKKSLFSGYYFHLEPGGKSFAAGGLWMPEADVIKKVRQEIDYNWEEF
;
A
#
# COMPACT_ATOMS: atom_id res chain seq x y z
N MET A 1 16.75 -1.12 -4.64
CA MET A 1 16.47 0.28 -4.24
C MET A 1 15.44 0.90 -5.18
N LEU A 2 14.67 1.88 -4.69
CA LEU A 2 13.68 2.60 -5.50
C LEU A 2 14.40 3.53 -6.50
N GLN A 3 13.95 3.53 -7.76
CA GLN A 3 14.53 4.35 -8.83
C GLN A 3 13.87 5.73 -8.92
N ASN A 4 14.64 6.75 -9.30
CA ASN A 4 14.13 8.11 -9.53
C ASN A 4 13.05 8.16 -10.63
N SER A 5 13.13 7.25 -11.62
CA SER A 5 12.12 7.10 -12.68
C SER A 5 10.72 6.79 -12.13
N THR A 6 10.62 5.97 -11.07
CA THR A 6 9.36 5.64 -10.40
C THR A 6 8.73 6.89 -9.77
N LEU A 7 9.53 7.70 -9.08
CA LEU A 7 9.06 8.97 -8.50
C LEU A 7 8.70 10.00 -9.56
N LYS A 8 9.47 10.05 -10.66
CA LYS A 8 9.19 10.92 -11.80
C LYS A 8 7.87 10.54 -12.45
N PHE A 9 7.61 9.26 -12.69
CA PHE A 9 6.32 8.78 -13.23
C PHE A 9 5.14 9.26 -12.39
N LEU A 10 5.21 9.15 -11.06
CA LEU A 10 4.13 9.62 -10.18
C LEU A 10 3.94 11.15 -10.23
N LYS A 11 5.02 11.92 -10.38
CA LYS A 11 4.94 13.38 -10.59
C LYS A 11 4.29 13.72 -11.94
N ASP A 12 4.65 13.01 -12.99
CA ASP A 12 4.12 13.24 -14.34
C ASP A 12 2.66 12.80 -14.45
N LEU A 13 2.30 11.67 -13.83
CA LEU A 13 0.92 11.19 -13.72
C LEU A 13 0.02 12.20 -13.01
N LYS A 14 0.51 12.84 -11.95
CA LYS A 14 -0.23 13.88 -11.24
C LYS A 14 -0.58 15.07 -12.12
N LYS A 15 0.27 15.42 -13.09
CA LYS A 15 0.03 16.50 -14.05
C LYS A 15 -0.89 16.09 -15.20
N ASN A 16 -0.90 14.80 -15.55
CA ASN A 16 -1.55 14.26 -16.75
C ASN A 16 -2.49 13.09 -16.42
N ASN A 17 -3.37 13.25 -15.42
CA ASN A 17 -4.17 12.15 -14.87
C ASN A 17 -5.40 11.84 -15.76
N HIS A 18 -5.16 11.33 -16.96
CA HIS A 18 -6.21 10.91 -17.88
C HIS A 18 -5.77 9.68 -18.68
N LYS A 19 -6.76 8.92 -19.18
CA LYS A 19 -6.54 7.59 -19.77
C LYS A 19 -5.58 7.62 -20.97
N THR A 20 -5.74 8.59 -21.88
CA THR A 20 -4.91 8.70 -23.09
C THR A 20 -3.42 8.80 -22.76
N TRP A 21 -3.05 9.70 -21.85
CA TRP A 21 -1.65 9.85 -21.42
C TRP A 21 -1.14 8.61 -20.71
N PHE A 22 -1.95 7.99 -19.86
CA PHE A 22 -1.57 6.76 -19.18
C PHE A 22 -1.31 5.60 -20.16
N ASP A 23 -2.14 5.48 -21.19
CA ASP A 23 -1.99 4.44 -22.21
C ASP A 23 -0.69 4.63 -23.03
N GLU A 24 -0.38 5.87 -23.41
CA GLU A 24 0.90 6.22 -24.06
C GLU A 24 2.11 5.96 -23.15
N ASN A 25 1.95 6.16 -21.84
CA ASN A 25 3.01 5.99 -20.84
C ASN A 25 2.97 4.63 -20.13
N ARG A 26 2.21 3.66 -20.65
CA ARG A 26 1.99 2.36 -20.01
C ARG A 26 3.28 1.59 -19.74
N LYS A 27 4.25 1.65 -20.66
CA LYS A 27 5.57 1.04 -20.47
C LYS A 27 6.32 1.62 -19.26
N VAL A 28 6.22 2.94 -19.05
CA VAL A 28 6.83 3.64 -17.91
C VAL A 28 6.15 3.22 -16.61
N TYR A 29 4.82 3.10 -16.61
CA TYR A 29 4.08 2.60 -15.46
C TYR A 29 4.47 1.16 -15.10
N GLU A 30 4.55 0.24 -16.07
CA GLU A 30 4.91 -1.16 -15.78
C GLU A 30 6.34 -1.26 -15.24
N ALA A 31 7.28 -0.45 -15.74
CA ALA A 31 8.63 -0.36 -15.17
C ALA A 31 8.63 0.18 -13.73
N ALA A 32 7.88 1.25 -13.47
CA ALA A 32 7.73 1.83 -12.13
C ALA A 32 7.09 0.83 -11.14
N LYS A 33 6.06 0.10 -11.59
CA LYS A 33 5.39 -0.95 -10.82
C LYS A 33 6.32 -2.11 -10.52
N ALA A 34 7.13 -2.56 -11.49
CA ALA A 34 8.12 -3.61 -11.28
C ALA A 34 9.18 -3.17 -10.26
N ASN A 35 9.69 -1.94 -10.38
CA ASN A 35 10.64 -1.39 -9.43
C ASN A 35 10.07 -1.26 -8.01
N TYR A 36 8.81 -0.82 -7.88
CA TYR A 36 8.12 -0.78 -6.60
C TYR A 36 7.91 -2.20 -6.04
N ALA A 37 7.55 -3.18 -6.87
CA ALA A 37 7.43 -4.58 -6.45
C ALA A 37 8.74 -5.16 -5.91
N SER A 38 9.88 -4.85 -6.54
CA SER A 38 11.19 -5.23 -6.00
C SER A 38 11.46 -4.62 -4.62
N LEU A 39 11.10 -3.34 -4.39
CA LEU A 39 11.20 -2.74 -3.07
C LEU A 39 10.33 -3.47 -2.04
N VAL A 40 9.08 -3.77 -2.38
CA VAL A 40 8.17 -4.51 -1.50
C VAL A 40 8.73 -5.90 -1.15
N THR A 41 9.31 -6.62 -2.11
CA THR A 41 9.95 -7.92 -1.85
C THR A 41 11.10 -7.80 -0.85
N GLU A 42 11.94 -6.76 -0.96
CA GLU A 42 13.02 -6.53 0.01
C GLU A 42 12.47 -6.19 1.41
N VAL A 43 11.39 -5.41 1.50
CA VAL A 43 10.73 -5.12 2.78
C VAL A 43 10.15 -6.39 3.40
N ILE A 44 9.48 -7.24 2.61
CA ILE A 44 8.96 -8.53 3.05
C ILE A 44 10.10 -9.41 3.57
N LYS A 45 11.23 -9.50 2.85
CA LYS A 45 12.40 -10.27 3.28
C LYS A 45 12.99 -9.74 4.59
N GLY A 46 13.00 -8.41 4.78
CA GLY A 46 13.47 -7.78 6.01
C GLY A 46 12.58 -8.07 7.21
N LEU A 47 11.28 -7.81 7.08
CA LEU A 47 10.29 -8.01 8.15
C LEU A 47 10.04 -9.50 8.43
N GLY A 48 10.09 -10.34 7.39
CA GLY A 48 9.89 -11.79 7.47
C GLY A 48 10.91 -12.51 8.35
N LYS A 49 12.06 -11.90 8.66
CA LYS A 49 13.02 -12.42 9.63
C LYS A 49 12.47 -12.44 11.06
N LYS A 50 11.49 -11.59 11.37
CA LYS A 50 10.89 -11.43 12.70
C LYS A 50 9.41 -11.83 12.74
N ASP A 51 8.74 -11.84 11.59
CA ASP A 51 7.33 -12.19 11.47
C ASP A 51 7.13 -13.22 10.35
N ALA A 52 6.94 -14.48 10.75
CA ALA A 52 6.72 -15.58 9.81
C ALA A 52 5.45 -15.40 8.96
N SER A 53 4.45 -14.66 9.45
CA SER A 53 3.21 -14.39 8.70
C SER A 53 3.42 -13.41 7.54
N ILE A 54 4.47 -12.58 7.63
CA ILE A 54 4.90 -11.69 6.54
C ILE A 54 5.84 -12.45 5.58
N ALA A 55 6.70 -13.33 6.09
CA ALA A 55 7.68 -14.06 5.30
C ALA A 55 7.07 -14.87 4.14
N SER A 56 5.82 -15.34 4.30
CA SER A 56 5.11 -16.09 3.26
C SER A 56 4.46 -15.22 2.18
N LEU A 57 4.45 -13.90 2.31
CA LEU A 57 3.77 -12.99 1.38
C LEU A 57 4.59 -12.74 0.11
N THR A 58 3.89 -12.48 -0.98
CA THR A 58 4.47 -11.94 -2.21
C THR A 58 4.13 -10.46 -2.38
N ALA A 59 4.98 -9.71 -3.11
CA ALA A 59 4.70 -8.31 -3.43
C ALA A 59 3.35 -8.11 -4.13
N LYS A 60 2.94 -9.07 -4.99
CA LYS A 60 1.65 -9.03 -5.71
C LYS A 60 0.46 -9.06 -4.76
N GLU A 61 0.54 -9.81 -3.67
CA GLU A 61 -0.51 -9.91 -2.66
C GLU A 61 -0.64 -8.63 -1.83
N CYS A 62 0.43 -7.83 -1.76
CA CYS A 62 0.53 -6.67 -0.87
C CYS A 62 0.29 -5.33 -1.57
N ILE A 63 0.61 -5.22 -2.86
CA ILE A 63 0.54 -3.94 -3.60
C ILE A 63 -0.89 -3.62 -4.07
N PHE A 64 -1.33 -2.39 -3.86
CA PHE A 64 -2.61 -1.90 -4.36
C PHE A 64 -2.58 -1.57 -5.86
N ARG A 65 -3.74 -1.67 -6.52
CA ARG A 65 -3.90 -1.18 -7.89
C ARG A 65 -3.77 0.34 -7.95
N ILE A 66 -3.24 0.82 -9.07
CA ILE A 66 -3.09 2.26 -9.35
C ILE A 66 -4.43 2.93 -9.70
N ASN A 67 -5.40 2.20 -10.27
CA ASN A 67 -6.71 2.77 -10.59
C ASN A 67 -7.44 3.26 -9.33
N ARG A 68 -8.06 4.43 -9.44
CA ARG A 68 -8.93 5.02 -8.42
C ARG A 68 -10.36 4.54 -8.63
N ASP A 69 -11.07 4.26 -7.54
CA ASP A 69 -12.52 4.13 -7.60
C ASP A 69 -13.13 5.54 -7.55
N VAL A 70 -13.79 5.94 -8.64
CA VAL A 70 -14.30 7.31 -8.82
C VAL A 70 -15.82 7.40 -8.70
N ARG A 71 -16.53 6.27 -8.50
CA ARG A 71 -18.01 6.23 -8.52
C ARG A 71 -18.61 7.23 -7.53
N PHE A 72 -18.11 7.23 -6.30
CA PHE A 72 -18.59 8.09 -5.20
C PHE A 72 -17.62 9.21 -4.82
N SER A 73 -16.47 9.32 -5.49
CA SER A 73 -15.44 10.32 -5.17
C SER A 73 -15.76 11.67 -5.84
N LYS A 74 -15.51 12.78 -5.12
CA LYS A 74 -15.48 14.13 -5.71
C LYS A 74 -14.31 14.29 -6.68
N ASN A 75 -13.17 13.68 -6.38
CA ASN A 75 -12.05 13.59 -7.31
C ASN A 75 -12.36 12.50 -8.36
N LYS A 76 -12.46 12.89 -9.63
CA LYS A 76 -12.75 12.02 -10.78
C LYS A 76 -11.52 11.53 -11.54
N ASP A 77 -10.32 11.81 -11.04
CA ASP A 77 -9.07 11.31 -11.59
C ASP A 77 -9.08 9.76 -11.69
N PRO A 78 -8.81 9.17 -12.86
CA PRO A 78 -8.87 7.72 -13.07
C PRO A 78 -7.77 6.95 -12.30
N TYR A 79 -6.66 7.61 -11.97
CA TYR A 79 -5.50 6.97 -11.35
C TYR A 79 -5.12 7.64 -10.02
N LYS A 80 -4.53 6.85 -9.12
CA LYS A 80 -3.88 7.32 -7.90
C LYS A 80 -2.52 7.90 -8.25
N THR A 81 -2.14 8.97 -7.57
CA THR A 81 -0.82 9.63 -7.70
C THR A 81 0.22 9.05 -6.74
N ASN A 82 -0.06 7.85 -6.21
CA ASN A 82 0.78 7.13 -5.27
C ASN A 82 0.78 5.63 -5.58
N MET A 83 1.81 4.95 -5.07
CA MET A 83 1.85 3.49 -4.98
C MET A 83 1.82 3.09 -3.50
N GLY A 84 0.89 2.23 -3.13
CA GLY A 84 0.73 1.76 -1.76
C GLY A 84 0.88 0.26 -1.64
N MET A 85 1.34 -0.21 -0.48
CA MET A 85 1.29 -1.61 -0.09
C MET A 85 0.72 -1.79 1.31
N TYR A 86 0.11 -2.93 1.57
CA TYR A 86 -0.29 -3.37 2.90
C TYR A 86 0.27 -4.78 3.16
N LEU A 87 1.05 -4.90 4.24
CA LEU A 87 1.66 -6.14 4.71
C LEU A 87 0.92 -6.60 5.95
N SER A 88 0.17 -7.68 5.81
CA SER A 88 -0.54 -8.35 6.91
C SER A 88 -0.68 -9.82 6.55
N ARG A 89 -0.91 -10.68 7.55
CA ARG A 89 -1.18 -12.10 7.34
C ARG A 89 -2.32 -12.26 6.32
N GLY A 90 -2.06 -12.90 5.18
CA GLY A 90 -3.06 -13.03 4.09
C GLY A 90 -3.10 -11.87 3.09
N GLY A 91 -2.14 -10.95 3.15
CA GLY A 91 -1.93 -9.87 2.17
C GLY A 91 -2.89 -8.69 2.32
N LYS A 92 -3.04 -7.90 1.26
CA LYS A 92 -3.78 -6.61 1.29
C LYS A 92 -5.29 -6.70 1.53
N LYS A 93 -5.86 -7.91 1.55
CA LYS A 93 -7.27 -8.17 1.86
C LYS A 93 -7.46 -8.73 3.28
N SER A 94 -6.39 -8.74 4.07
CA SER A 94 -6.43 -9.25 5.43
C SER A 94 -7.38 -8.46 6.31
N LEU A 95 -8.01 -9.17 7.26
CA LEU A 95 -8.78 -8.60 8.35
C LEU A 95 -7.91 -8.35 9.59
N PHE A 96 -6.62 -8.71 9.54
CA PHE A 96 -5.69 -8.50 10.64
C PHE A 96 -5.02 -7.13 10.52
N SER A 97 -4.48 -6.67 11.65
CA SER A 97 -3.59 -5.51 11.66
C SER A 97 -2.37 -5.76 10.78
N GLY A 98 -1.76 -4.69 10.32
CA GLY A 98 -0.60 -4.78 9.45
C GLY A 98 0.07 -3.45 9.23
N TYR A 99 1.06 -3.47 8.34
CA TYR A 99 1.88 -2.32 8.00
C TYR A 99 1.48 -1.77 6.64
N TYR A 100 1.18 -0.48 6.58
CA TYR A 100 0.91 0.25 5.35
C TYR A 100 2.12 1.10 4.98
N PHE A 101 2.47 1.09 3.69
CA PHE A 101 3.47 2.02 3.14
C PHE A 101 2.86 2.77 1.97
N HIS A 102 3.09 4.08 1.96
CA HIS A 102 2.59 5.02 0.98
C HIS A 102 3.75 5.71 0.28
N LEU A 103 3.89 5.50 -1.03
CA LEU A 103 4.85 6.19 -1.86
C LEU A 103 4.16 7.29 -2.67
N GLU A 104 4.35 8.55 -2.27
CA GLU A 104 3.89 9.73 -3.00
C GLU A 104 4.98 10.82 -3.04
N PRO A 105 5.31 11.37 -4.22
CA PRO A 105 6.29 12.46 -4.33
C PRO A 105 5.86 13.74 -3.62
N GLY A 106 6.84 14.57 -3.25
CA GLY A 106 6.60 15.91 -2.67
C GLY A 106 6.44 15.89 -1.15
N GLY A 107 7.18 15.02 -0.45
CA GLY A 107 7.15 14.94 1.02
C GLY A 107 5.90 14.25 1.57
N LYS A 108 5.14 13.53 0.74
CA LYS A 108 3.86 12.91 1.09
C LYS A 108 3.94 11.40 1.31
N SER A 109 5.15 10.84 1.28
CA SER A 109 5.36 9.43 1.58
C SER A 109 5.33 9.20 3.09
N PHE A 110 4.68 8.12 3.53
CA PHE A 110 4.59 7.77 4.95
C PHE A 110 4.43 6.26 5.14
N ALA A 111 4.67 5.81 6.37
CA ALA A 111 4.34 4.46 6.82
C ALA A 111 3.31 4.56 7.96
N ALA A 112 2.45 3.55 8.08
CA ALA A 112 1.49 3.44 9.16
C ALA A 112 1.36 1.97 9.59
N GLY A 113 0.82 1.73 10.78
CA GLY A 113 0.56 0.39 11.30
C GLY A 113 -0.75 0.35 12.07
N GLY A 114 -1.43 -0.79 12.04
CA GLY A 114 -2.64 -1.03 12.84
C GLY A 114 -3.74 -1.70 12.05
N LEU A 115 -4.96 -1.61 12.59
CA LEU A 115 -6.16 -2.21 12.03
C LEU A 115 -6.98 -1.14 11.28
N TRP A 116 -7.12 -1.28 9.96
CA TRP A 116 -7.77 -0.28 9.12
C TRP A 116 -9.28 -0.54 8.99
N MET A 117 -10.09 0.43 9.42
CA MET A 117 -11.56 0.39 9.33
C MET A 117 -12.18 -0.98 9.72
N PRO A 118 -11.89 -1.52 10.92
CA PRO A 118 -12.52 -2.76 11.36
C PRO A 118 -14.03 -2.60 11.56
N GLU A 119 -14.75 -3.70 11.35
CA GLU A 119 -16.16 -3.80 11.73
C GLU A 119 -16.34 -3.66 13.25
N ALA A 120 -17.56 -3.30 13.65
CA ALA A 120 -17.88 -2.96 15.05
C ALA A 120 -17.58 -4.11 16.04
N ASP A 121 -17.81 -5.36 15.62
CA ASP A 121 -17.54 -6.54 16.44
C ASP A 121 -16.04 -6.79 16.61
N VAL A 122 -15.24 -6.57 15.56
CA VAL A 122 -13.78 -6.72 15.57
C VAL A 122 -13.14 -5.68 16.50
N ILE A 123 -13.51 -4.40 16.38
CA ILE A 123 -12.94 -3.37 17.25
C ILE A 123 -13.34 -3.55 18.72
N LYS A 124 -14.54 -4.07 18.99
CA LYS A 124 -14.95 -4.40 20.36
C LYS A 124 -14.06 -5.48 20.97
N LYS A 125 -13.76 -6.54 20.22
CA LYS A 125 -12.84 -7.60 20.66
C LYS A 125 -11.44 -7.06 20.95
N VAL A 126 -10.88 -6.26 20.05
CA VAL A 126 -9.55 -5.65 20.26
C VAL A 126 -9.51 -4.81 21.53
N ARG A 127 -10.54 -3.97 21.77
CA ARG A 127 -10.62 -3.15 22.98
C ARG A 127 -10.74 -3.99 24.25
N GLN A 128 -11.50 -5.07 24.20
CA GLN A 128 -11.66 -6.00 25.32
C GLN A 128 -10.35 -6.70 25.65
N GLU A 129 -9.60 -7.17 24.64
CA GLU A 129 -8.28 -7.78 24.87
C GLU A 129 -7.26 -6.79 25.45
N ILE A 130 -7.29 -5.52 25.02
CA ILE A 130 -6.44 -4.47 25.62
C ILE A 130 -6.81 -4.21 27.08
N ASP A 131 -8.10 -4.15 27.41
CA ASP A 131 -8.60 -3.94 28.78
C ASP A 131 -8.18 -5.09 29.71
N TYR A 132 -8.28 -6.33 29.23
CA TYR A 132 -7.95 -7.53 30.03
C TYR A 132 -6.45 -7.75 30.22
N ASN A 133 -5.64 -7.35 29.23
CA ASN A 133 -4.19 -7.56 29.24
C ASN A 133 -3.42 -6.24 29.38
N TRP A 134 -3.98 -5.24 30.07
CA TRP A 134 -3.40 -3.91 30.17
C TRP A 134 -1.94 -3.92 30.65
N GLU A 135 -1.58 -4.83 31.55
CA GLU A 135 -0.21 -4.92 32.09
C GLU A 135 0.84 -5.39 31.06
N GLU A 136 0.42 -5.98 29.94
CA GLU A 136 1.32 -6.45 28.87
C GLU A 136 1.60 -5.39 27.78
N PHE A 137 0.92 -4.23 27.82
CA PHE A 137 1.03 -3.14 26.84
C PHE A 137 1.78 -1.92 27.39
#